data_AF-A0A6A5WNZ2-F1
#
_entry.id   AF-A0A6A5WNZ2-F1
#
_cell.length_a   1.000
_cell.length_b   1.000
_cell.length_c   1.000
_cell.angle_alpha   90.00
_cell.angle_beta   90.00
_cell.angle_gamma   90.00
#
_symmetry.space_group_name_H-M   'P 1'
#
loop_
_entity.id
_entity.type
_entity.pdbx_description
1 polymer ?
#
loop_
_entity_poly.entity_id
_entity_poly.type
_entity_poly.pdbx_seq_one_letter_code
_entity_poly.pdbx_strand_id
1 'polypeptide(L)'
;MITIGGAGYHVTSLNPDTLRTLLQLIKAHEMIYTASIAFPKLAILCLYWRLFTSKWSRFILLLTGLIVIGTCLFGLIMAFANCQPFTSFWDLKVHGHCKVDVMTVFRYYSIPNIVTDAIMIVLPIPALWKLQLEVLTKLDIFLTFMISSAGIVTAILRFLSFIQIDAFKDISYLCVTATSWTVIEAGTYLIAATIPTLRPLLR
;
A
#
# COMPACT_ATOMS: atom_id res chain seq x y z
N MET A 1 -18.01 -19.36 -5.60
CA MET A 1 -16.99 -19.73 -6.61
C MET A 1 -16.74 -18.52 -7.49
N ILE A 2 -15.49 -18.10 -7.67
CA ILE A 2 -15.15 -16.92 -8.47
C ILE A 2 -15.26 -17.34 -9.95
N THR A 3 -16.24 -16.81 -10.67
CA THR A 3 -16.57 -17.19 -12.06
C THR A 3 -15.65 -16.55 -13.11
N ILE A 4 -14.80 -15.58 -12.72
CA ILE A 4 -13.92 -14.83 -13.62
C ILE A 4 -12.49 -14.91 -13.07
N GLY A 5 -11.52 -15.36 -13.90
CA GLY A 5 -10.09 -15.39 -13.56
C GLY A 5 -9.61 -16.59 -12.75
N GLY A 6 -10.49 -17.48 -12.27
CA GLY A 6 -10.06 -18.74 -11.64
C GLY A 6 -9.18 -18.60 -10.39
N ALA A 7 -9.22 -17.44 -9.72
CA ALA A 7 -8.45 -17.18 -8.51
C ALA A 7 -8.83 -18.19 -7.40
N GLY A 8 -7.83 -18.80 -6.75
CA GLY A 8 -8.02 -19.84 -5.73
C GLY A 8 -7.94 -21.29 -6.23
N TYR A 9 -7.70 -21.53 -7.52
CA TYR A 9 -7.36 -22.85 -8.06
C TYR A 9 -5.85 -22.97 -8.31
N HIS A 10 -5.28 -24.18 -8.21
CA HIS A 10 -3.88 -24.44 -8.56
C HIS A 10 -3.62 -24.14 -10.03
N VAL A 11 -2.45 -23.60 -10.35
CA VAL A 11 -2.09 -23.14 -11.71
C VAL A 11 -2.24 -24.27 -12.74
N THR A 12 -1.99 -25.52 -12.32
CA THR A 12 -2.12 -26.73 -13.14
C THR A 12 -3.53 -27.06 -13.59
N SER A 13 -4.55 -26.50 -12.94
CA SER A 13 -5.96 -26.80 -13.20
C SER A 13 -6.67 -25.71 -14.00
N LEU A 14 -5.99 -24.61 -14.36
CA LEU A 14 -6.57 -23.50 -15.11
C LEU A 14 -6.33 -23.62 -16.61
N ASN A 15 -7.34 -23.25 -17.40
CA ASN A 15 -7.18 -22.99 -18.83
C ASN A 15 -6.25 -21.78 -19.06
N PRO A 16 -5.42 -21.79 -20.12
CA PRO A 16 -4.48 -20.71 -20.41
C PRO A 16 -5.15 -19.35 -20.63
N ASP A 17 -6.37 -19.32 -21.18
CA ASP A 17 -7.14 -18.07 -21.35
C ASP A 17 -7.62 -17.51 -20.01
N THR A 18 -8.00 -18.36 -19.06
CA THR A 18 -8.38 -17.95 -17.70
C THR A 18 -7.19 -17.39 -16.93
N LEU A 19 -6.02 -18.00 -17.10
CA LEU A 19 -4.76 -17.52 -16.53
C LEU A 19 -4.37 -16.14 -17.08
N ARG A 20 -4.57 -15.91 -18.39
CA ARG A 20 -4.37 -14.60 -19.01
C ARG A 20 -5.25 -13.51 -18.38
N THR A 21 -6.54 -13.79 -18.18
CA THR A 21 -7.45 -12.86 -17.51
C THR A 21 -7.04 -12.60 -16.07
N LEU A 22 -6.57 -13.62 -15.34
CA LEU A 22 -6.07 -13.47 -13.98
C LEU A 22 -4.86 -12.53 -13.91
N LEU A 23 -3.88 -12.69 -14.82
CA LEU A 23 -2.70 -11.84 -14.87
C LEU A 23 -3.04 -10.37 -15.20
N GLN A 24 -4.01 -10.14 -16.07
CA GLN A 24 -4.53 -8.79 -16.35
C GLN A 24 -5.17 -8.16 -15.10
N LEU A 25 -5.97 -8.94 -14.36
CA LEU A 25 -6.60 -8.49 -13.11
C LEU A 25 -5.57 -8.18 -12.02
N ILE A 26 -4.53 -9.01 -11.89
CA ILE A 26 -3.42 -8.78 -10.94
C ILE A 26 -2.72 -7.45 -11.26
N LYS A 27 -2.49 -7.15 -12.55
CA LYS A 27 -1.88 -5.87 -12.94
C LYS A 27 -2.77 -4.67 -12.67
N ALA A 28 -4.06 -4.77 -12.94
CA ALA A 28 -5.01 -3.70 -12.58
C ALA A 28 -5.05 -3.49 -11.06
N HIS A 29 -5.05 -4.57 -10.29
CA HIS A 29 -5.03 -4.53 -8.82
C HIS A 29 -3.79 -3.85 -8.27
N GLU A 30 -2.60 -4.14 -8.81
CA GLU A 30 -1.34 -3.49 -8.44
C GLU A 30 -1.43 -1.96 -8.58
N MET A 31 -1.97 -1.47 -9.70
CA MET A 31 -2.13 -0.04 -9.95
C MET A 31 -3.12 0.61 -8.98
N ILE A 32 -4.28 -0.01 -8.77
CA ILE A 32 -5.29 0.52 -7.84
C ILE A 32 -4.73 0.57 -6.43
N TYR A 33 -4.06 -0.49 -5.99
CA TYR A 33 -3.46 -0.58 -4.66
C TYR A 33 -2.43 0.52 -4.40
N THR A 34 -1.52 0.78 -5.36
CA THR A 34 -0.51 1.85 -5.21
C THR A 34 -1.16 3.22 -4.97
N ALA A 35 -2.25 3.52 -5.68
CA ALA A 35 -3.03 4.74 -5.48
C ALA A 35 -3.76 4.74 -4.13
N SER A 36 -4.41 3.63 -3.76
CA SER A 36 -5.17 3.48 -2.51
C SER A 36 -4.33 3.65 -1.25
N ILE A 37 -3.01 3.42 -1.30
CA ILE A 37 -2.11 3.71 -0.16
C ILE A 37 -1.61 5.16 -0.20
N ALA A 38 -1.27 5.67 -1.37
CA ALA A 38 -0.69 7.01 -1.48
C ALA A 38 -1.68 8.11 -1.06
N PHE A 39 -2.94 8.03 -1.50
CA PHE A 39 -3.93 9.08 -1.22
C PHE A 39 -4.25 9.27 0.28
N PRO A 40 -4.57 8.22 1.06
CA PRO A 40 -4.80 8.37 2.49
C PRO A 40 -3.56 8.90 3.24
N LYS A 41 -2.35 8.46 2.87
CA LYS A 41 -1.11 8.99 3.47
C LYS A 41 -0.98 10.49 3.22
N LEU A 42 -1.17 10.94 1.99
CA LEU A 42 -1.14 12.37 1.67
C LEU A 42 -2.23 13.15 2.42
N ALA A 43 -3.43 12.60 2.57
CA ALA A 43 -4.49 13.22 3.36
C ALA A 43 -4.10 13.40 4.84
N ILE A 44 -3.50 12.39 5.47
CA ILE A 44 -3.00 12.46 6.85
C ILE A 44 -1.85 13.47 6.96
N LEU A 45 -0.92 13.50 6.00
CA LEU A 45 0.15 14.49 5.97
C LEU A 45 -0.39 15.92 5.87
N CYS A 46 -1.40 16.16 5.03
CA CYS A 46 -2.08 17.47 4.93
C CYS A 46 -2.74 17.87 6.27
N LEU A 47 -3.36 16.92 6.97
CA LEU A 47 -3.91 17.16 8.30
C LEU A 47 -2.81 17.54 9.31
N TYR A 48 -1.69 16.79 9.32
CA TYR A 48 -0.55 17.09 10.19
C TYR A 48 0.09 18.43 9.87
N TRP A 49 0.12 18.83 8.59
CA TRP A 49 0.59 20.14 8.19
C TRP A 49 -0.25 21.28 8.77
N ARG A 50 -1.58 21.08 8.83
CA ARG A 50 -2.50 22.03 9.45
C ARG A 50 -2.35 22.09 10.97
N LEU A 51 -2.06 20.95 11.61
CA LEU A 51 -1.94 20.86 13.06
C LEU A 51 -0.59 21.37 13.58
N PHE A 52 0.51 21.03 12.91
CA PHE A 52 1.85 21.42 13.36
C PHE A 52 2.27 22.78 12.82
N THR A 53 2.64 23.67 13.73
CA THR A 53 3.17 25.01 13.44
C THR A 53 4.70 25.06 13.48
N SER A 54 5.37 24.03 14.01
CA SER A 54 6.83 23.96 14.08
C SER A 54 7.46 23.83 12.69
N LYS A 55 8.47 24.67 12.42
CA LYS A 55 9.24 24.66 11.15
C LYS A 55 9.90 23.30 10.88
N TRP A 56 10.44 22.67 11.93
CA TRP A 56 11.06 21.34 11.84
C TRP A 56 10.04 20.25 11.45
N SER A 57 8.87 20.23 12.10
CA SER A 57 7.82 19.26 11.80
C SER A 57 7.29 19.42 10.37
N ARG A 58 7.14 20.67 9.90
CA ARG A 58 6.74 20.95 8.51
C ARG A 58 7.77 20.49 7.49
N PHE A 59 9.07 20.68 7.77
CA PHE A 59 10.12 20.17 6.88
C PHE A 59 10.07 18.64 6.75
N ILE A 60 9.90 17.92 7.87
CA ILE A 60 9.78 16.46 7.85
C ILE A 60 8.51 16.01 7.10
N LEU A 61 7.39 16.69 7.29
CA LEU A 61 6.15 16.41 6.54
C LEU A 61 6.34 16.58 5.04
N LEU A 62 7.00 17.66 4.60
CA LEU A 62 7.25 17.90 3.18
C LEU A 62 8.14 16.81 2.58
N LEU A 63 9.22 16.44 3.28
CA LEU A 63 10.12 15.35 2.88
C LEU A 63 9.35 14.02 2.77
N THR A 64 8.52 13.72 3.76
CA THR A 64 7.70 12.49 3.79
C THR A 64 6.70 12.48 2.64
N GLY A 65 6.06 13.62 2.33
CA GLY A 65 5.13 13.74 1.20
C GLY A 65 5.82 13.52 -0.15
N LEU A 66 7.02 14.07 -0.34
CA LEU A 66 7.82 13.81 -1.54
C LEU A 66 8.18 12.33 -1.68
N ILE A 67 8.54 11.66 -0.58
CA ILE A 67 8.83 10.21 -0.59
C ILE A 67 7.58 9.40 -0.96
N VAL A 68 6.42 9.74 -0.41
CA VAL A 68 5.14 9.05 -0.74
C VAL A 68 4.80 9.22 -2.22
N ILE A 69 4.89 10.44 -2.76
CA ILE A 69 4.63 10.70 -4.19
C ILE A 69 5.66 9.97 -5.06
N GLY A 70 6.94 10.04 -4.70
CA GLY A 70 8.01 9.35 -5.43
C GLY A 70 7.82 7.84 -5.46
N THR A 71 7.41 7.25 -4.33
CA THR A 71 7.14 5.80 -4.21
C THR A 71 5.90 5.41 -5.04
N CYS A 72 4.86 6.24 -5.05
CA CYS A 72 3.68 6.03 -5.88
C CYS A 72 4.02 6.06 -7.38
N LEU A 73 4.76 7.09 -7.82
CA LEU A 73 5.24 7.20 -9.20
C LEU A 73 6.14 6.04 -9.60
N PHE A 74 7.07 5.65 -8.72
CA PHE A 74 7.92 4.48 -8.94
C PHE A 74 7.09 3.21 -9.12
N GLY A 75 6.11 2.97 -8.23
CA GLY A 75 5.21 1.82 -8.34
C GLY A 75 4.45 1.78 -9.66
N LEU A 76 3.88 2.92 -10.09
CA LEU A 76 3.16 3.03 -11.36
C LEU A 76 4.08 2.83 -12.58
N ILE A 77 5.23 3.50 -12.60
CA ILE A 77 6.20 3.37 -13.70
C ILE A 77 6.66 1.92 -13.81
N MET A 78 7.03 1.29 -12.70
CA MET A 78 7.45 -0.10 -12.71
C MET A 78 6.31 -1.02 -13.13
N ALA A 79 5.08 -0.80 -12.68
CA ALA A 79 3.92 -1.61 -13.09
C ALA A 79 3.78 -1.69 -14.63
N PHE A 80 4.05 -0.60 -15.35
CA PHE A 80 4.07 -0.56 -16.83
C PHE A 80 5.41 -1.01 -17.44
N ALA A 81 6.54 -0.68 -16.82
CA ALA A 81 7.88 -0.89 -17.37
C ALA A 81 8.46 -2.30 -17.10
N ASN A 82 7.84 -3.09 -16.22
CA ASN A 82 8.30 -4.43 -15.83
C ASN A 82 8.49 -5.38 -17.04
N CYS A 83 7.68 -5.22 -18.09
CA CYS A 83 7.76 -6.03 -19.31
C CYS A 83 7.68 -5.15 -20.56
N GLN A 84 8.52 -5.45 -21.55
CA GLN A 84 8.50 -4.81 -22.86
C GLN A 84 8.36 -5.88 -23.96
N PRO A 85 7.25 -5.89 -24.72
CA PRO A 85 6.04 -5.07 -24.58
C PRO A 85 5.22 -5.43 -23.32
N PHE A 86 4.44 -4.49 -22.80
CA PHE A 86 3.59 -4.67 -21.61
C PHE A 86 2.65 -5.88 -21.74
N THR A 87 2.20 -6.19 -22.96
CA THR A 87 1.36 -7.34 -23.29
C THR A 87 2.00 -8.70 -23.02
N SER A 88 3.34 -8.78 -23.01
CA SER A 88 4.07 -10.01 -22.69
C SER A 88 3.92 -10.43 -21.22
N PHE A 89 3.38 -9.57 -20.35
CA PHE A 89 3.09 -9.96 -18.97
C PHE A 89 1.99 -11.02 -18.88
N TRP A 90 0.93 -10.91 -19.70
CA TRP A 90 -0.20 -11.85 -19.68
C TRP A 90 -0.29 -12.73 -20.93
N ASP A 91 0.40 -12.39 -22.01
CA ASP A 91 0.44 -13.17 -23.24
C ASP A 91 1.83 -13.78 -23.47
N LEU A 92 2.02 -15.00 -22.95
CA LEU A 92 3.26 -15.76 -23.05
C LEU A 92 3.66 -16.11 -24.50
N LYS A 93 2.75 -15.94 -25.47
CA LYS A 93 3.04 -16.16 -26.90
C LYS A 93 3.76 -14.97 -27.54
N VAL A 94 3.67 -13.78 -26.93
CA VAL A 94 4.35 -12.57 -27.41
C VAL A 94 5.78 -12.56 -26.87
N HIS A 95 6.76 -12.66 -27.78
CA HIS A 95 8.18 -12.59 -27.43
C HIS A 95 8.50 -11.20 -26.88
N GLY A 96 8.58 -11.10 -25.56
CA GLY A 96 8.95 -9.89 -24.84
C GLY A 96 9.98 -10.18 -23.77
N HIS A 97 10.69 -9.14 -23.36
CA HIS A 97 11.68 -9.22 -22.31
C HIS A 97 11.13 -8.61 -21.02
N CYS A 98 10.80 -9.47 -20.06
CA CYS A 98 10.56 -9.07 -18.67
C CYS A 98 11.87 -9.23 -17.90
N LYS A 99 12.76 -8.22 -17.99
CA LYS A 99 14.09 -8.26 -17.37
C LYS A 99 14.08 -7.85 -15.89
N VAL A 100 12.95 -7.40 -15.38
CA VAL A 100 12.84 -6.87 -14.04
C VAL A 100 12.37 -7.97 -13.09
N ASP A 101 13.21 -8.31 -12.12
CA ASP A 101 12.84 -9.23 -11.04
C ASP A 101 11.80 -8.57 -10.12
N VAL A 102 10.62 -9.18 -10.08
CA VAL A 102 9.46 -8.70 -9.31
C VAL A 102 9.79 -8.61 -7.82
N MET A 103 10.62 -9.53 -7.30
CA MET A 103 11.02 -9.52 -5.89
C MET A 103 11.87 -8.29 -5.56
N THR A 104 12.79 -7.95 -6.44
CA THR A 104 13.64 -6.77 -6.31
C THR A 104 12.81 -5.48 -6.32
N VAL A 105 11.86 -5.34 -7.25
CA VAL A 105 10.95 -4.18 -7.31
C VAL A 105 10.11 -4.08 -6.06
N PHE A 106 9.53 -5.20 -5.61
CA PHE A 106 8.71 -5.24 -4.41
C PHE A 106 9.52 -4.79 -3.19
N ARG A 107 10.77 -5.24 -3.05
CA ARG A 107 11.66 -4.80 -1.98
C ARG A 107 11.89 -3.29 -2.00
N TYR A 108 12.21 -2.71 -3.16
CA TYR A 108 12.42 -1.27 -3.29
C TYR A 108 11.15 -0.43 -3.09
N TYR A 109 9.97 -1.01 -3.34
CA TYR A 109 8.68 -0.36 -3.09
C TYR A 109 8.27 -0.44 -1.60
N SER A 110 8.44 -1.60 -0.97
CA SER A 110 8.00 -1.83 0.42
C SER A 110 8.84 -1.07 1.45
N ILE A 111 10.15 -0.95 1.26
CA ILE A 111 11.04 -0.25 2.20
C ILE A 111 10.60 1.22 2.45
N PRO A 112 10.50 2.09 1.42
CA PRO A 112 10.06 3.47 1.63
C PRO A 112 8.63 3.54 2.14
N ASN A 113 7.75 2.62 1.76
CA ASN A 113 6.40 2.55 2.28
C ASN A 113 6.40 2.38 3.81
N ILE A 114 7.12 1.38 4.33
CA ILE A 114 7.27 1.11 5.77
C ILE A 114 7.93 2.29 6.49
N VAL A 115 8.96 2.89 5.89
CA VAL A 115 9.64 4.06 6.48
C VAL A 115 8.68 5.23 6.62
N THR A 116 7.85 5.52 5.61
CA THR A 116 6.85 6.59 5.69
C THR A 116 5.81 6.31 6.78
N ASP A 117 5.40 5.05 6.95
CA ASP A 117 4.48 4.66 8.03
C ASP A 117 5.09 4.88 9.42
N ALA A 118 6.35 4.47 9.61
CA ALA A 118 7.06 4.69 10.86
C ALA A 118 7.20 6.18 11.19
N ILE A 119 7.52 7.02 10.20
CA ILE A 119 7.61 8.48 10.39
C ILE A 119 6.25 9.05 10.77
N MET A 120 5.16 8.65 10.09
CA MET A 120 3.81 9.12 10.40
C MET A 120 3.37 8.75 11.83
N ILE A 121 3.84 7.62 12.35
CA ILE A 121 3.59 7.18 13.73
C ILE A 121 4.43 7.98 14.74
N VAL A 122 5.71 8.21 14.46
CA VAL A 122 6.63 8.85 15.41
C VAL A 122 6.42 10.37 15.46
N LEU A 123 6.14 11.01 14.33
CA LEU A 123 6.02 12.46 14.22
C LEU A 123 5.06 13.11 15.23
N PRO A 124 3.85 12.58 15.50
CA PRO A 124 2.94 13.18 16.46
C PRO A 124 3.32 12.97 17.94
N ILE A 125 4.15 11.97 18.28
CA ILE A 125 4.43 11.60 19.69
C ILE A 125 5.15 12.72 20.46
N PRO A 126 6.25 13.33 19.96
CA PRO A 126 6.92 14.41 20.66
C PRO A 126 6.07 15.69 20.73
N ALA A 127 5.25 15.93 19.71
CA ALA A 127 4.36 17.09 19.67
C ALA A 127 3.23 16.96 20.71
N LEU A 128 2.72 15.75 20.94
CA LEU A 128 1.76 15.44 21.99
C LEU A 128 2.30 15.68 23.41
N TRP A 129 3.59 15.41 23.63
CA TRP A 129 4.19 15.55 24.96
C TRP A 129 4.52 16.99 25.33
N LYS A 130 4.77 17.84 24.33
CA LYS A 130 5.18 19.23 24.56
C LYS A 130 4.04 20.25 24.55
N LEU A 131 2.85 19.88 24.07
CA LEU A 131 1.77 20.83 23.81
C LEU A 131 0.55 20.51 24.69
N GLN A 132 0.10 21.47 25.51
CA GLN A 132 -1.17 21.42 26.25
C GLN A 132 -2.36 21.46 25.26
N LEU A 133 -2.53 20.37 24.52
CA LEU A 133 -3.61 20.21 23.57
C LEU A 133 -4.91 19.85 24.31
N GLU A 134 -6.01 20.40 23.82
CA GLU A 134 -7.37 20.01 24.21
C GLU A 134 -7.52 18.49 24.07
N VAL A 135 -8.14 17.83 25.06
CA VAL A 135 -8.25 16.35 25.20
C VAL A 135 -8.71 15.68 23.89
N LEU A 136 -9.55 16.37 23.12
CA LEU A 136 -10.07 15.92 21.83
C LEU A 136 -8.99 15.77 20.74
N THR A 137 -8.01 16.68 20.67
CA THR A 137 -6.89 16.56 19.72
C THR A 137 -5.95 15.41 20.12
N LYS A 138 -5.84 15.14 21.42
CA LYS A 138 -5.08 14.00 21.94
C LYS A 138 -5.73 12.67 21.55
N LEU A 139 -7.07 12.62 21.52
CA LEU A 139 -7.84 11.45 21.09
C LEU A 139 -7.69 11.17 19.58
N ASP A 140 -7.80 12.19 18.72
CA ASP A 140 -7.63 12.01 17.26
C ASP A 140 -6.27 11.39 16.93
N ILE A 141 -5.21 11.92 17.54
CA ILE A 141 -3.84 11.44 17.32
C ILE A 141 -3.68 10.01 17.85
N PHE A 142 -4.29 9.70 19.00
CA PHE A 142 -4.28 8.34 19.55
C PHE A 142 -5.01 7.35 18.64
N LEU A 143 -6.14 7.75 18.05
CA LEU A 143 -6.89 6.91 17.10
C LEU A 143 -6.11 6.70 15.81
N THR A 144 -5.52 7.75 15.23
CA THR A 144 -4.64 7.60 14.05
C THR A 144 -3.45 6.70 14.36
N PHE A 145 -2.82 6.84 15.54
CA PHE A 145 -1.72 5.97 15.98
C PHE A 145 -2.14 4.50 16.09
N MET A 146 -3.30 4.22 16.69
CA MET A 146 -3.82 2.86 16.83
C MET A 146 -4.12 2.19 15.48
N ILE A 147 -4.59 2.95 14.50
CA ILE A 147 -4.94 2.40 13.19
C ILE A 147 -3.70 2.27 12.30
N SER A 148 -2.78 3.22 12.37
CA SER A 148 -1.49 3.12 11.67
C SER A 148 -0.63 1.96 12.18
N SER A 149 -0.66 1.66 13.48
CA SER A 149 0.05 0.48 14.02
C SER A 149 -0.54 -0.84 13.51
N ALA A 150 -1.88 -0.92 13.38
CA ALA A 150 -2.54 -2.06 12.74
C ALA A 150 -2.15 -2.19 11.25
N GLY A 151 -1.98 -1.09 10.53
CA GLY A 151 -1.46 -1.08 9.15
C GLY A 151 -0.05 -1.66 9.02
N ILE A 152 0.84 -1.39 9.98
CA ILE A 152 2.18 -2.01 9.99
C ILE A 152 2.09 -3.52 10.23
N VAL A 153 1.21 -3.98 11.11
CA VAL A 153 1.01 -5.42 11.35
C VAL A 153 0.51 -6.12 10.10
N THR A 154 -0.43 -5.53 9.35
CA THR A 154 -0.92 -6.11 8.09
C THR A 154 0.16 -6.13 7.01
N ALA A 155 1.00 -5.08 6.93
CA ALA A 155 2.14 -5.04 6.02
C ALA A 155 3.20 -6.12 6.35
N ILE A 156 3.50 -6.36 7.64
CA ILE A 156 4.41 -7.41 8.08
C ILE A 156 3.85 -8.80 7.75
N LEU A 157 2.56 -9.04 8.03
CA LEU A 157 1.91 -10.31 7.71
C LEU A 157 1.89 -10.59 6.20
N ARG A 158 1.69 -9.55 5.38
CA ARG A 158 1.84 -9.63 3.93
C ARG A 158 3.27 -10.01 3.52
N PHE A 159 4.27 -9.37 4.11
CA PHE A 159 5.68 -9.64 3.80
C PHE A 159 6.08 -11.08 4.18
N LEU A 160 5.64 -11.56 5.34
CA LEU A 160 5.85 -12.95 5.78
C LEU A 160 5.16 -13.95 4.86
N SER A 161 3.93 -13.66 4.42
CA SER A 161 3.20 -14.49 3.44
C SER A 161 3.92 -14.57 2.09
N PHE A 162 4.66 -13.52 1.72
CA PHE A 162 5.41 -13.46 0.46
C PHE A 162 6.77 -14.17 0.54
N ILE A 163 7.39 -14.25 1.73
CA ILE A 163 8.70 -14.90 1.94
C ILE A 163 8.56 -16.40 2.22
N GLN A 164 7.55 -16.82 2.98
CA GLN A 164 7.43 -18.21 3.42
C GLN A 164 6.91 -19.17 2.35
N ILE A 165 6.40 -18.65 1.24
CA ILE A 165 5.72 -19.45 0.23
C ILE A 165 6.41 -19.19 -1.11
N ASP A 166 7.01 -20.23 -1.69
CA ASP A 166 7.64 -20.21 -3.02
C ASP A 166 6.65 -19.65 -4.06
N ALA A 167 6.70 -18.33 -4.26
CA ALA A 167 5.72 -17.55 -5.00
C ALA A 167 5.56 -17.97 -6.47
N PHE A 168 6.51 -18.76 -7.00
CA PHE A 168 6.50 -19.23 -8.38
C PHE A 168 5.74 -20.54 -8.60
N LYS A 169 5.36 -21.29 -7.54
CA LYS A 169 4.75 -22.62 -7.72
C LYS A 169 3.23 -22.58 -7.87
N ASP A 170 2.53 -21.64 -7.20
CA ASP A 170 1.07 -21.53 -7.24
C ASP A 170 0.56 -20.08 -7.10
N ILE A 171 0.89 -19.23 -8.08
CA ILE A 171 0.45 -17.81 -8.13
C ILE A 171 -1.08 -17.69 -8.05
N SER A 172 -1.83 -18.58 -8.71
CA SER A 172 -3.30 -18.51 -8.77
C SER A 172 -3.99 -18.75 -7.43
N TYR A 173 -3.43 -19.59 -6.55
CA TYR A 173 -3.98 -19.86 -5.23
C TYR A 173 -3.61 -18.75 -4.23
N LEU A 174 -2.34 -18.33 -4.25
CA LEU A 174 -1.79 -17.37 -3.30
C LEU A 174 -2.23 -15.93 -3.55
N CYS A 175 -2.60 -15.61 -4.79
CA CYS A 175 -3.14 -14.30 -5.15
C CYS A 175 -4.37 -13.94 -4.29
N VAL A 176 -5.21 -14.90 -3.89
CA VAL A 176 -6.41 -14.63 -3.10
C VAL A 176 -6.04 -14.07 -1.73
N THR A 177 -5.19 -14.78 -0.98
CA THR A 177 -4.77 -14.37 0.36
C THR A 177 -3.99 -13.07 0.31
N ALA A 178 -3.08 -12.91 -0.65
CA ALA A 178 -2.33 -11.67 -0.83
C ALA A 178 -3.25 -10.48 -1.11
N THR A 179 -4.24 -10.65 -2.00
CA THR A 179 -5.21 -9.60 -2.35
C THR A 179 -6.06 -9.22 -1.14
N SER A 180 -6.54 -10.18 -0.34
CA SER A 180 -7.28 -9.88 0.87
C SER A 180 -6.48 -9.01 1.85
N TRP A 181 -5.21 -9.32 2.08
CA TRP A 181 -4.35 -8.48 2.92
C TRP A 181 -4.18 -7.07 2.37
N THR A 182 -4.01 -6.92 1.05
CA THR A 182 -3.89 -5.59 0.43
C THR A 182 -5.13 -4.72 0.60
N VAL A 183 -6.33 -5.33 0.55
CA VAL A 183 -7.60 -4.62 0.72
C VAL A 183 -7.79 -4.18 2.17
N ILE A 184 -7.47 -5.06 3.12
CA ILE A 184 -7.53 -4.75 4.56
C ILE A 184 -6.56 -3.61 4.86
N GLU A 185 -5.33 -3.68 4.38
CA GLU A 185 -4.31 -2.66 4.55
C GLU A 185 -4.78 -1.29 4.01
N ALA A 186 -5.19 -1.22 2.73
CA ALA A 186 -5.70 0.02 2.13
C ALA A 186 -6.93 0.58 2.89
N GLY A 187 -7.84 -0.31 3.33
CA GLY A 187 -9.00 0.06 4.13
C GLY A 187 -8.62 0.67 5.48
N THR A 188 -7.63 0.09 6.18
CA THR A 188 -7.16 0.65 7.46
C THR A 188 -6.59 2.07 7.30
N TYR A 189 -5.83 2.32 6.24
CA TYR A 189 -5.32 3.67 5.96
C TYR A 189 -6.43 4.69 5.66
N LEU A 190 -7.45 4.28 4.90
CA LEU A 190 -8.58 5.16 4.58
C LEU A 190 -9.40 5.51 5.83
N ILE A 191 -9.64 4.53 6.71
CA ILE A 191 -10.33 4.76 7.99
C ILE A 191 -9.48 5.69 8.87
N ALA A 192 -8.16 5.46 8.95
CA ALA A 192 -7.25 6.34 9.71
C ALA A 192 -7.28 7.79 9.22
N ALA A 193 -7.39 8.00 7.91
CA ALA A 193 -7.42 9.32 7.29
C ALA A 193 -8.76 10.07 7.52
N THR A 194 -9.88 9.34 7.60
CA THR A 194 -11.22 9.96 7.70
C THR A 194 -11.65 10.27 9.14
N ILE A 195 -11.14 9.55 10.14
CA ILE A 195 -11.48 9.77 11.56
C ILE A 195 -11.25 11.22 12.01
N PRO A 196 -10.10 11.87 11.75
CA PRO A 196 -9.89 13.24 12.16
C PRO A 196 -10.82 14.25 11.45
N THR A 197 -11.29 13.93 10.24
CA THR A 197 -12.23 14.78 9.48
C THR A 197 -13.68 14.63 9.93
N LEU A 198 -14.04 13.53 10.60
CA LEU A 198 -15.36 13.33 11.21
C LEU A 198 -15.55 14.13 12.51
N ARG A 199 -14.45 14.61 13.11
CA ARG A 199 -14.43 15.44 14.33
C ARG A 199 -15.40 16.63 14.35
N PRO A 200 -15.59 17.42 13.28
CA PRO A 200 -16.48 18.59 13.29
C PRO A 200 -17.98 18.23 13.25
N LEU A 201 -18.32 17.01 12.84
CA LEU A 201 -19.71 16.53 12.72
C LEU A 201 -20.26 15.95 14.02
N LEU A 202 -19.38 15.63 14.98
CA LEU A 202 -19.75 15.09 16.30
C LEU A 202 -19.88 16.19 17.37
N ARG A 203 -19.80 17.46 16.98
CA ARG A 203 -19.90 18.64 17.84
C ARG A 203 -21.16 19.43 17.52
#